data_AF-A0A1G3G7Q0-F1
#
_entry.id   AF-A0A1G3G7Q0-F1
#
_cell.length_a   1.000
_cell.length_b   1.000
_cell.length_c   1.000
_cell.angle_alpha   90.00
_cell.angle_beta   90.00
_cell.angle_gamma   90.00
#
_symmetry.space_group_name_H-M   'P 1'
#
loop_
_entity.id
_entity.type
_entity.pdbx_description
1 polymer ?
#
loop_
_entity_poly.entity_id
_entity_poly.type
_entity_poly.pdbx_seq_one_letter_code
_entity_poly.pdbx_strand_id
1 'polypeptide(L)'
;MTNVLVYDGDTPILRPATPEDMPLIDLDGWRASAKCSRLQGRLTLGADVCAALDSMAADPATPWAMRETINSAMEWRRTSQTIDELGYLLGYTDAQMDAMFEAAMQIAV
;
A
#
# COMPACT_ATOMS: atom_id res chain seq x y z
N MET A 1 -16.75 -20.28 13.15
CA MET A 1 -17.18 -20.07 11.75
C MET A 1 -18.05 -18.83 11.74
N THR A 2 -17.68 -17.81 10.97
CA THR A 2 -18.46 -16.57 10.86
C THR A 2 -19.65 -16.82 9.93
N ASN A 3 -20.85 -16.43 10.34
CA ASN A 3 -22.05 -16.49 9.50
C ASN A 3 -22.33 -15.08 8.94
N VAL A 4 -22.82 -15.02 7.71
CA VAL A 4 -23.24 -13.77 7.05
C VAL A 4 -24.73 -13.79 6.75
N LEU A 5 -25.36 -12.62 6.81
CA LEU A 5 -26.75 -12.42 6.40
C LEU A 5 -26.80 -12.17 4.89
N VAL A 6 -27.52 -13.02 4.18
CA VAL A 6 -27.77 -12.88 2.73
C VAL A 6 -29.27 -12.97 2.48
N TYR A 7 -29.70 -12.42 1.35
CA TYR A 7 -31.11 -12.46 0.94
C TYR A 7 -31.28 -13.42 -0.23
N ASP A 8 -32.16 -14.41 -0.07
CA ASP A 8 -32.66 -15.25 -1.15
C ASP A 8 -34.07 -14.76 -1.52
N GLY A 9 -34.14 -13.93 -2.57
CA GLY A 9 -35.30 -13.08 -2.82
C GLY A 9 -35.53 -12.10 -1.67
N ASP A 10 -36.73 -12.12 -1.08
CA ASP A 10 -37.08 -11.29 0.10
C ASP A 10 -36.81 -12.00 1.44
N THR A 11 -36.24 -13.21 1.42
CA THR A 11 -36.03 -13.99 2.64
C THR A 11 -34.61 -13.80 3.17
N PRO A 12 -34.42 -13.26 4.39
CA PRO A 12 -33.12 -13.22 5.03
C PRO A 12 -32.71 -14.62 5.49
N ILE A 13 -31.56 -15.10 5.02
CA ILE A 13 -30.96 -16.38 5.44
C ILE A 13 -29.56 -16.14 6.04
N LEU A 14 -29.22 -16.93 7.06
CA LEU A 14 -27.87 -16.99 7.60
C LEU A 14 -27.15 -18.18 6.98
N ARG A 15 -26.09 -17.93 6.22
CA ARG A 15 -25.22 -18.99 5.68
C ARG A 15 -23.81 -18.88 6.26
N PRO A 16 -23.06 -20.00 6.34
CA PRO A 16 -21.62 -19.94 6.62
C PRO A 16 -20.93 -19.03 5.61
N ALA A 17 -20.05 -18.15 6.09
CA ALA A 17 -19.26 -17.30 5.21
C ALA A 17 -18.41 -18.18 4.28
N THR A 18 -18.55 -17.92 2.99
CA THR A 18 -17.67 -18.47 1.96
C THR A 18 -16.48 -17.51 1.72
N PRO A 19 -15.41 -17.92 1.03
CA PRO A 19 -14.28 -17.05 0.76
C PRO A 19 -14.64 -15.74 0.01
N GLU A 20 -15.72 -15.75 -0.76
CA GLU A 20 -16.34 -14.59 -1.42
C GLU A 20 -17.12 -13.67 -0.45
N ASP A 21 -17.53 -14.18 0.73
CA ASP A 21 -18.17 -13.41 1.80
C ASP A 21 -17.19 -12.96 2.88
N MET A 22 -15.94 -13.47 2.87
CA MET A 22 -14.88 -12.76 3.57
C MET A 22 -14.99 -11.32 3.09
N PRO A 23 -14.98 -10.33 3.99
CA PRO A 23 -15.05 -8.96 3.55
C PRO A 23 -14.01 -8.84 2.44
N LEU A 24 -14.43 -8.38 1.26
CA LEU A 24 -13.53 -7.55 0.45
C LEU A 24 -12.86 -6.71 1.51
N ILE A 25 -11.60 -7.01 1.83
CA ILE A 25 -10.86 -6.26 2.84
C ILE A 25 -11.20 -4.83 2.50
N ASP A 26 -11.80 -4.09 3.44
CA ASP A 26 -12.20 -2.71 3.18
C ASP A 26 -10.91 -2.01 2.75
N LEU A 27 -10.67 -2.00 1.44
CA LEU A 27 -9.33 -1.84 0.91
C LEU A 27 -9.02 -0.36 1.01
N ASP A 28 -10.04 0.46 0.78
CA ASP A 28 -10.00 1.88 1.02
C ASP A 28 -9.79 2.19 2.50
N GLY A 29 -10.49 1.50 3.42
CA GLY A 29 -10.26 1.63 4.86
C GLY A 29 -8.86 1.19 5.30
N TRP A 30 -8.36 0.08 4.73
CA TRP A 30 -7.01 -0.41 4.98
C TRP A 30 -5.98 0.59 4.45
N ARG A 31 -6.08 1.01 3.18
CA ARG A 31 -5.19 2.00 2.56
C ARG A 31 -5.18 3.32 3.35
N ALA A 32 -6.34 3.77 3.83
CA ALA A 32 -6.45 4.97 4.67
C ALA A 32 -5.66 4.86 5.99
N SER A 33 -5.52 3.65 6.53
CA SER A 33 -4.74 3.37 7.74
C SER A 33 -3.28 2.97 7.47
N ALA A 34 -2.99 2.46 6.26
CA ALA A 34 -1.72 1.84 5.92
C ALA A 34 -0.59 2.88 5.80
N LYS A 35 0.44 2.68 6.61
CA LYS A 35 1.63 3.52 6.64
C LYS A 35 2.84 2.72 7.13
N CYS A 36 4.01 3.08 6.65
CA CYS A 36 5.27 2.55 7.14
C CYS A 36 6.28 3.71 7.27
N SER A 37 7.31 3.53 8.10
CA SER A 37 8.45 4.44 8.07
C SER A 37 9.17 4.34 6.73
N ARG A 38 9.88 5.40 6.35
CA ARG A 38 10.72 5.39 5.15
C ARG A 38 11.75 4.24 5.18
N LEU A 39 12.31 3.93 6.34
CA LEU A 39 13.27 2.83 6.48
C LEU A 39 12.61 1.48 6.19
N GLN A 40 11.44 1.20 6.77
CA GLN A 40 10.69 -0.03 6.50
C GLN A 40 10.39 -0.19 5.01
N GLY A 41 9.86 0.85 4.36
CA GLY A 41 9.57 0.81 2.93
C GLY A 41 10.82 0.54 2.07
N ARG A 42 11.95 1.19 2.37
CA ARG A 42 13.21 0.94 1.66
C ARG A 42 13.75 -0.48 1.87
N LEU A 43 13.64 -1.03 3.08
CA LEU A 43 14.05 -2.41 3.36
C LEU A 43 13.18 -3.42 2.60
N THR A 44 11.88 -3.19 2.49
CA THR A 44 10.98 -4.05 1.70
C THR A 44 11.27 -3.98 0.20
N LEU A 45 11.53 -2.79 -0.34
CA LEU A 45 11.80 -2.59 -1.77
C LEU A 45 13.17 -3.16 -2.20
N GLY A 46 14.14 -3.21 -1.29
CA GLY A 46 15.48 -3.73 -1.56
C GLY A 46 16.40 -2.74 -2.27
N ALA A 47 17.66 -3.14 -2.41
CA ALA A 47 18.76 -2.26 -2.82
C ALA A 47 18.59 -1.69 -4.24
N ASP A 48 18.18 -2.50 -5.21
CA ASP A 48 18.09 -2.07 -6.61
C ASP A 48 17.02 -0.99 -6.82
N VAL A 49 15.84 -1.20 -6.24
CA VAL A 49 14.74 -0.22 -6.29
C VAL A 49 15.11 1.04 -5.49
N CYS A 50 15.79 0.88 -4.36
CA CYS A 50 16.32 2.01 -3.60
C CYS A 50 17.33 2.83 -4.41
N ALA A 51 18.19 2.20 -5.21
CA ALA A 51 19.12 2.92 -6.07
C ALA A 51 18.39 3.72 -7.17
N ALA A 52 17.28 3.20 -7.70
CA ALA A 52 16.43 3.94 -8.63
C ALA A 52 15.78 5.16 -7.95
N LEU A 53 15.22 4.98 -6.74
CA LEU A 53 14.69 6.09 -5.94
C LEU A 53 15.77 7.15 -5.65
N ASP A 54 16.98 6.74 -5.27
CA ASP A 54 18.08 7.66 -5.00
C ASP A 54 18.50 8.43 -6.26
N SER A 55 18.47 7.78 -7.42
CA SER A 55 18.72 8.42 -8.72
C SER A 55 17.65 9.47 -9.03
N MET A 56 16.37 9.17 -8.79
CA MET A 56 15.27 10.12 -8.94
C MET A 56 15.42 11.31 -7.98
N ALA A 57 15.82 11.07 -6.73
CA ALA A 57 16.02 12.11 -5.73
C ALA A 57 17.18 13.06 -6.07
N ALA A 58 18.23 12.53 -6.71
CA ALA A 58 19.38 13.29 -7.15
C ALA A 58 19.13 14.09 -8.44
N ASP A 59 18.21 13.63 -9.30
CA ASP A 59 17.89 14.30 -10.55
C ASP A 59 17.14 15.63 -10.32
N PRO A 60 17.69 16.79 -10.75
CA PRO A 60 17.02 18.07 -10.64
C PRO A 60 15.74 18.19 -11.48
N ALA A 61 15.56 17.35 -12.50
CA ALA A 61 14.35 17.31 -13.32
C ALA A 61 13.19 16.60 -12.61
N THR A 62 13.44 15.78 -11.59
CA THR A 62 12.41 15.17 -10.76
C THR A 62 11.69 16.26 -9.95
N PRO A 63 10.33 16.26 -9.89
CA PRO A 63 9.58 17.22 -9.09
C PRO A 63 10.07 17.30 -7.64
N TRP A 64 10.21 18.52 -7.12
CA TRP A 64 10.76 18.76 -5.79
C TRP A 64 10.05 17.93 -4.69
N ALA A 65 8.72 17.83 -4.73
CA ALA A 65 7.95 17.06 -3.75
C ALA A 65 8.28 15.55 -3.75
N MET A 66 8.55 14.96 -4.92
CA MET A 66 8.99 13.56 -5.02
C MET A 66 10.37 13.38 -4.41
N ARG A 67 11.31 14.29 -4.72
CA ARG A 67 12.66 14.27 -4.18
C ARG A 67 12.65 14.35 -2.64
N GLU A 68 11.85 15.26 -2.06
CA GLU A 68 11.70 15.35 -0.61
C GLU A 68 10.97 14.15 0.00
N THR A 69 10.02 13.55 -0.71
CA THR A 69 9.36 12.31 -0.24
C THR A 69 10.37 11.15 -0.12
N ILE A 70 11.31 11.05 -1.05
CA ILE A 70 12.37 10.03 -1.04
C ILE A 70 13.43 10.31 0.04
N ASN A 71 13.82 11.58 0.21
CA ASN A 71 14.93 11.95 1.10
C ASN A 71 14.51 12.13 2.56
N SER A 72 13.34 12.74 2.76
CA SER A 72 13.02 13.44 4.01
C SER A 72 11.74 12.96 4.68
N ALA A 73 10.89 12.21 3.97
CA ALA A 73 9.66 11.69 4.58
C ALA A 73 9.97 10.78 5.78
N MET A 74 9.31 11.04 6.91
CA MET A 74 9.39 10.16 8.07
C MET A 74 8.53 8.91 7.90
N GLU A 75 7.32 9.11 7.37
CA GLU A 75 6.34 8.06 7.07
C GLU A 75 5.95 8.13 5.60
N TRP A 76 5.82 6.96 4.97
CA TRP A 76 5.08 6.77 3.73
C TRP A 76 3.66 6.34 4.08
N ARG A 77 2.68 6.92 3.39
CA ARG A 77 1.25 6.58 3.56
C ARG A 77 0.74 6.03 2.25
N ARG A 78 -0.05 4.97 2.31
CA ARG A 78 -0.58 4.34 1.09
C ARG A 78 -1.56 5.26 0.34
N THR A 79 -2.18 6.23 1.02
CA THR A 79 -3.01 7.27 0.40
C THR A 79 -2.21 8.49 -0.10
N SER A 80 -0.89 8.49 -0.02
CA SER A 80 -0.08 9.61 -0.50
C SER A 80 -0.01 9.56 -2.02
N GLN A 81 -0.54 10.59 -2.68
CA GLN A 81 -0.43 10.75 -4.12
C GLN A 81 1.02 10.67 -4.61
N THR A 82 1.97 11.27 -3.89
CA THR A 82 3.38 11.24 -4.28
C THR A 82 3.98 9.83 -4.19
N ILE A 83 3.55 9.01 -3.22
CA ILE A 83 3.98 7.61 -3.13
C ILE A 83 3.38 6.78 -4.27
N ASP A 84 2.12 7.03 -4.63
CA ASP A 84 1.49 6.36 -5.78
C ASP A 84 2.19 6.68 -7.09
N GLU A 85 2.50 7.96 -7.32
CA GLU A 85 3.24 8.41 -8.50
C GLU A 85 4.65 7.78 -8.55
N LEU A 86 5.36 7.72 -7.42
CA LEU A 86 6.66 7.05 -7.33
C LEU A 86 6.55 5.55 -7.62
N GLY A 87 5.54 4.88 -7.07
CA GLY A 87 5.26 3.48 -7.33
C GLY A 87 5.03 3.23 -8.83
N TYR A 88 4.20 4.04 -9.46
CA TYR A 88 3.91 3.96 -10.89
C TYR A 88 5.17 4.17 -11.75
N LEU A 89 6.00 5.18 -11.43
CA LEU A 89 7.25 5.44 -12.16
C LEU A 89 8.27 4.30 -12.04
N LEU A 90 8.22 3.54 -10.95
CA LEU A 90 9.02 2.33 -10.74
C LEU A 90 8.38 1.07 -11.36
N GLY A 91 7.22 1.19 -11.99
CA GLY A 91 6.52 0.09 -12.66
C GLY A 91 5.64 -0.75 -11.73
N TYR A 92 5.35 -0.29 -10.51
CA TYR A 92 4.43 -0.97 -9.62
C TYR A 92 2.98 -0.68 -9.95
N THR A 93 2.16 -1.73 -9.85
CA THR A 93 0.70 -1.65 -9.82
C THR A 93 0.19 -1.33 -8.42
N ASP A 94 -1.07 -0.90 -8.31
CA ASP A 94 -1.71 -0.64 -7.02
C ASP A 94 -1.65 -1.83 -6.06
N ALA A 95 -1.90 -3.05 -6.56
CA ALA A 95 -1.87 -4.26 -5.77
C ALA A 95 -0.45 -4.60 -5.27
N GLN A 96 0.58 -4.30 -6.07
CA GLN A 96 1.97 -4.47 -5.64
C GLN A 96 2.36 -3.42 -4.60
N MET A 97 1.85 -2.19 -4.71
CA MET A 97 2.03 -1.17 -3.68
C MET A 97 1.33 -1.57 -2.39
N ASP A 98 0.10 -2.12 -2.45
CA ASP A 98 -0.59 -2.65 -1.27
C ASP A 98 0.23 -3.75 -0.60
N ALA A 99 0.72 -4.73 -1.37
CA ALA A 99 1.57 -5.81 -0.86
C ALA A 99 2.89 -5.28 -0.26
N MET A 100 3.50 -4.25 -0.86
CA MET A 100 4.71 -3.62 -0.34
C MET A 100 4.44 -2.97 1.03
N PHE A 101 3.34 -2.22 1.17
CA PHE A 101 2.96 -1.60 2.43
C PHE A 101 2.64 -2.65 3.50
N GLU A 102 1.89 -3.71 3.15
CA GLU A 102 1.60 -4.82 4.05
C GLU A 102 2.90 -5.47 4.56
N ALA A 103 3.85 -5.76 3.67
CA ALA A 103 5.15 -6.33 4.05
C ALA A 103 6.00 -5.36 4.89
N ALA A 104 6.06 -4.07 4.50
CA ALA A 104 6.83 -3.05 5.21
C ALA A 104 6.35 -2.85 6.65
N MET A 105 5.04 -2.92 6.89
CA MET A 105 4.45 -2.81 8.23
C MET A 105 4.86 -3.96 9.18
N GLN A 106 5.35 -5.09 8.66
CA GLN A 106 5.84 -6.21 9.48
C GLN A 106 7.31 -6.09 9.86
N ILE A 107 8.07 -5.16 9.27
CA ILE A 107 9.49 -5.00 9.56
C ILE A 107 9.65 -4.24 10.88
N ALA A 108 10.31 -4.85 11.87
CA ALA A 108 10.71 -4.17 13.09
C ALA A 108 11.99 -3.35 12.84
N VAL A 109 11.92 -2.03 13.09
CA VAL A 109 13.04 -1.08 12.98
C VAL A 109 13.12 -0.16 14.18
#